data_AF-Q0IRG6-F1
#
_entry.id   AF-Q0IRG6-F1
#
_cell.length_a   1.000
_cell.length_b   1.000
_cell.length_c   1.000
_cell.angle_alpha   90.00
_cell.angle_beta   90.00
_cell.angle_gamma   90.00
#
_symmetry.space_group_name_H-M   'P 1'
#
loop_
_entity.id
_entity.type
_entity.pdbx_description
1 polymer ?
#
loop_
_entity_poly.entity_id
_entity_poly.type
_entity_poly.pdbx_seq_one_letter_code
_entity_poly.pdbx_strand_id
1 'polypeptide(L)'
;MLMTKLTRQWGNEHALVISNHRSDIDWLIGWILAQRSGCLGSTLAVMKKSSKFLPVIGWSMWFAEYLFLERSWAKDEKTLKWGLQRLKDFPRPFWLALFV
;
A
#
# COMPACT_ATOMS: atom_id res chain seq x y z
N MET A 1 -0.98 -23.81 16.93
CA MET A 1 -2.23 -23.08 17.20
C MET A 1 -2.15 -21.59 16.85
N LEU A 2 -1.05 -20.88 17.16
CA LEU A 2 -0.88 -19.46 16.80
C LEU A 2 -0.64 -19.24 15.29
N MET A 3 0.25 -20.04 14.68
CA MET A 3 0.51 -20.01 13.23
C MET A 3 -0.75 -20.25 12.40
N THR A 4 -1.62 -21.15 12.86
CA THR A 4 -2.90 -21.48 12.22
C THR A 4 -3.94 -20.34 12.30
N LYS A 5 -3.86 -19.49 13.32
CA LYS A 5 -4.68 -18.27 13.41
C LYS A 5 -4.15 -17.18 12.48
N LEU A 6 -2.82 -16.98 12.44
CA LEU A 6 -2.17 -16.01 11.57
C LEU A 6 -2.44 -16.29 10.09
N THR A 7 -2.33 -17.54 9.65
CA THR A 7 -2.64 -17.91 8.25
C THR A 7 -4.12 -17.74 7.90
N ARG A 8 -5.03 -17.82 8.87
CA ARG A 8 -6.48 -17.62 8.65
C ARG A 8 -6.85 -16.15 8.46
N GLN A 9 -6.16 -15.24 9.15
CA GLN A 9 -6.39 -13.79 9.03
C GLN A 9 -5.61 -13.16 7.88
N TRP A 10 -4.54 -13.82 7.41
CA TRP A 10 -3.69 -13.40 6.31
C TRP A 10 -4.50 -13.06 5.04
N GLY A 11 -4.54 -11.78 4.68
CA GLY A 11 -5.27 -11.28 3.50
C GLY A 11 -6.77 -11.02 3.71
N ASN A 12 -7.32 -11.38 4.87
CA ASN A 12 -8.74 -11.23 5.21
C ASN A 12 -9.01 -10.04 6.15
N GLU A 13 -7.98 -9.29 6.56
CA GLU A 13 -8.08 -8.12 7.43
C GLU A 13 -7.37 -6.90 6.83
N HIS A 14 -7.76 -5.71 7.30
CA HIS A 14 -7.02 -4.49 7.00
C HIS A 14 -5.65 -4.54 7.67
N ALA A 15 -4.59 -4.28 6.93
CA ALA A 15 -3.23 -4.33 7.46
C ALA A 15 -2.42 -3.11 7.03
N LEU A 16 -1.62 -2.58 7.96
CA LEU A 16 -0.53 -1.66 7.68
C LEU A 16 0.76 -2.47 7.64
N VAL A 17 1.37 -2.58 6.45
CA VAL A 17 2.62 -3.32 6.23
C VAL A 17 3.76 -2.32 6.27
N ILE A 18 4.55 -2.34 7.34
CA ILE A 18 5.73 -1.50 7.49
C ILE A 18 6.96 -2.34 7.22
N SER A 19 7.81 -1.90 6.30
CA SER A 19 9.07 -2.57 5.94
C SER A 19 10.16 -1.54 5.69
N ASN A 20 11.41 -1.94 5.87
CA ASN A 20 12.53 -1.11 5.43
C ASN A 20 12.56 -1.05 3.90
N HIS A 21 12.93 0.10 3.33
CA HIS A 21 13.16 0.28 1.90
C HIS A 21 14.65 0.08 1.59
N ARG A 22 14.99 -1.02 0.92
CA ARG A 22 16.37 -1.35 0.54
C ARG A 22 16.58 -1.32 -0.96
N SER A 23 15.54 -1.58 -1.74
CA SER A 23 15.62 -1.65 -3.20
C SER A 23 14.37 -1.08 -3.86
N ASP A 24 14.52 -0.52 -5.06
CA ASP A 24 13.43 0.00 -5.86
C ASP A 24 12.39 -1.06 -6.25
N ILE A 25 12.68 -2.36 -6.07
CA ILE A 25 11.77 -3.48 -6.37
C ILE A 25 11.00 -4.01 -5.14
N ASP A 26 11.18 -3.42 -3.95
CA ASP A 26 10.55 -3.93 -2.72
C ASP A 26 9.00 -3.98 -2.84
N TRP A 27 8.41 -3.03 -3.56
CA TRP A 27 6.97 -3.00 -3.82
C TRP A 27 6.48 -4.20 -4.66
N LEU A 28 7.33 -4.73 -5.54
CA LEU A 28 7.00 -5.91 -6.35
C LEU A 28 6.97 -7.17 -5.47
N ILE A 29 7.88 -7.27 -4.50
CA ILE A 29 7.85 -8.35 -3.50
C ILE A 29 6.57 -8.24 -2.67
N GLY A 30 6.17 -7.03 -2.28
CA GLY A 30 4.89 -6.76 -1.63
C GLY A 30 3.69 -7.26 -2.45
N TRP A 31 3.67 -7.02 -3.76
CA TRP A 31 2.63 -7.55 -4.65
C TRP A 31 2.62 -9.07 -4.73
N ILE A 32 3.78 -9.73 -4.79
CA ILE A 32 3.85 -11.19 -4.79
C ILE A 32 3.24 -11.74 -3.49
N LEU A 33 3.55 -11.13 -2.34
CA LEU A 33 2.97 -11.52 -1.06
C LEU A 33 1.45 -11.29 -1.00
N ALA A 34 0.99 -10.15 -1.49
CA ALA A 34 -0.43 -9.83 -1.59
C ALA A 34 -1.20 -10.75 -2.55
N GLN A 35 -0.56 -11.19 -3.63
CA GLN A 35 -1.14 -12.18 -4.53
C GLN A 35 -1.31 -13.53 -3.82
N ARG A 36 -0.32 -13.94 -3.03
CA ARG A 36 -0.38 -15.19 -2.26
C ARG A 36 -1.40 -15.15 -1.12
N SER A 37 -1.73 -13.97 -0.62
CA SER A 37 -2.75 -13.75 0.41
C SER A 37 -4.16 -13.55 -0.16
N GLY A 38 -4.30 -13.35 -1.47
CA GLY A 38 -5.57 -13.04 -2.12
C GLY A 38 -6.01 -11.58 -1.98
N CYS A 39 -5.14 -10.67 -1.53
CA CYS A 39 -5.47 -9.24 -1.36
C CYS A 39 -4.83 -8.30 -2.41
N LEU A 40 -4.27 -8.83 -3.51
CA LEU A 40 -3.59 -8.02 -4.53
C LEU A 40 -4.47 -6.86 -5.05
N GLY A 41 -5.75 -7.12 -5.33
CA GLY A 41 -6.68 -6.11 -5.86
C GLY A 41 -7.05 -4.98 -4.88
N SER A 42 -6.66 -5.09 -3.62
CA SER A 42 -6.83 -4.09 -2.57
C SER A 42 -5.52 -3.76 -1.86
N THR A 43 -4.39 -4.00 -2.52
CA THR A 43 -3.07 -3.63 -2.00
C THR A 43 -2.67 -2.24 -2.49
N LEU A 44 -2.40 -1.36 -1.55
CA LEU A 44 -2.04 0.04 -1.73
C LEU A 44 -0.64 0.28 -1.17
N ALA A 45 0.06 1.28 -1.69
CA ALA A 45 1.33 1.72 -1.11
C ALA A 45 1.43 3.23 -1.05
N VAL A 46 2.21 3.72 -0.09
CA VAL A 46 2.66 5.10 -0.04
C VAL A 46 3.92 5.23 -0.89
N MET A 47 3.88 6.07 -1.92
CA MET A 47 4.94 6.20 -2.93
C MET A 47 5.40 7.65 -3.10
N LYS A 48 6.58 7.83 -3.69
CA LYS A 48 7.07 9.15 -4.09
C LYS A 48 6.25 9.68 -5.27
N LYS A 49 5.83 10.95 -5.23
CA LYS A 49 5.03 11.59 -6.28
C LYS A 49 5.71 11.56 -7.64
N SER A 50 7.03 11.59 -7.71
CA SER A 50 7.76 11.43 -8.97
C SER A 50 7.48 10.09 -9.66
N SER A 51 7.24 9.02 -8.90
CA SER A 51 6.96 7.68 -9.44
C SER A 51 5.60 7.61 -10.16
N LYS A 52 4.69 8.53 -9.87
CA LYS A 52 3.40 8.68 -10.59
C LYS A 52 3.60 8.93 -12.10
N PHE A 53 4.71 9.56 -12.47
CA PHE A 53 4.99 9.93 -13.86
C PHE A 53 5.62 8.79 -14.67
N LEU A 54 5.91 7.64 -14.05
CA LEU A 54 6.34 6.47 -14.79
C LEU A 54 5.18 5.98 -15.66
N PRO A 55 5.38 5.84 -16.98
CA PRO A 55 4.32 5.39 -17.87
C PRO A 55 3.91 3.96 -17.50
N VAL A 56 2.63 3.65 -17.73
CA VAL A 56 2.00 2.37 -17.38
C VAL A 56 1.96 2.12 -15.87
N ILE A 57 3.08 1.85 -15.21
CA ILE A 57 3.10 1.45 -13.79
C ILE A 57 2.66 2.59 -12.86
N GLY A 58 3.23 3.78 -13.03
CA GLY A 58 2.87 4.94 -12.19
C GLY A 58 1.41 5.36 -12.36
N TRP A 59 0.89 5.23 -13.59
CA TRP A 59 -0.52 5.49 -13.89
C TRP A 59 -1.43 4.43 -13.31
N SER A 60 -1.10 3.14 -13.47
CA SER A 60 -1.85 2.03 -12.87
C SER A 60 -1.97 2.19 -11.35
N MET A 61 -0.87 2.53 -10.68
CA MET A 61 -0.86 2.79 -9.23
C MET A 61 -1.70 4.03 -8.87
N TRP A 62 -1.70 5.07 -9.71
CA TRP A 62 -2.56 6.23 -9.51
C TRP A 62 -4.05 5.90 -9.67
N PHE A 63 -4.43 5.15 -10.71
CA PHE A 63 -5.80 4.68 -10.87
C PHE A 63 -6.23 3.69 -9.78
N ALA A 64 -5.28 2.98 -9.17
CA ALA A 64 -5.49 2.13 -8.01
C ALA A 64 -5.51 2.89 -6.67
N GLU A 65 -5.57 4.23 -6.68
CA GLU A 65 -5.67 5.07 -5.47
C GLU A 65 -4.47 4.97 -4.52
N TYR A 66 -3.26 4.73 -5.05
CA TYR A 66 -2.03 4.79 -4.25
C TYR A 66 -1.77 6.21 -3.74
N LEU A 67 -1.16 6.31 -2.56
CA LEU A 67 -0.87 7.60 -1.93
C LEU A 67 0.49 8.12 -2.38
N PHE A 68 0.49 9.21 -3.14
CA PHE A 68 1.71 9.83 -3.66
C PHE A 68 2.14 11.04 -2.85
N LEU A 69 3.37 11.04 -2.34
CA LEU A 69 3.93 12.08 -1.46
C LEU A 69 5.07 12.87 -2.12
N GLU A 70 5.14 14.16 -1.84
CA GLU A 70 6.18 15.09 -2.31
C GLU A 70 7.49 15.01 -1.53
N ARG A 71 7.53 14.26 -0.43
CA ARG A 71 8.66 14.24 0.54
C ARG A 71 8.82 15.58 1.26
N SER A 72 7.71 16.24 1.52
CA SER A 72 7.64 17.50 2.26
C SER A 72 6.41 17.48 3.16
N TRP A 73 6.64 17.44 4.48
CA TRP A 73 5.56 17.33 5.47
C TRP A 73 4.49 18.42 5.30
N ALA A 74 4.91 19.66 5.06
CA ALA A 74 4.03 20.81 4.86
C ALA A 74 2.97 20.60 3.75
N LYS A 75 3.29 19.77 2.75
CA LYS A 75 2.38 19.41 1.66
C LYS A 75 1.69 18.07 1.91
N ASP A 76 2.45 17.11 2.43
CA ASP A 76 2.05 15.71 2.51
C ASP A 76 1.10 15.42 3.67
N GLU A 77 1.10 16.23 4.74
CA GLU A 77 0.21 16.04 5.88
C GLU A 77 -1.27 15.99 5.45
N LYS A 78 -1.68 16.95 4.61
CA LYS A 78 -3.06 17.01 4.11
C LYS A 78 -3.38 15.83 3.19
N THR A 79 -2.45 15.46 2.33
CA THR A 79 -2.59 14.33 1.40
C THR A 79 -2.73 13.00 2.16
N LEU A 80 -1.90 12.78 3.17
CA LEU A 80 -1.95 11.60 4.04
C LEU A 80 -3.26 11.56 4.83
N LYS A 81 -3.66 12.66 5.47
CA LYS A 81 -4.92 12.74 6.22
C LYS A 81 -6.11 12.39 5.33
N TRP A 82 -6.20 13.00 4.16
CA TRP A 82 -7.27 12.72 3.20
C TRP A 82 -7.24 11.26 2.72
N GLY A 83 -6.05 10.74 2.39
CA GLY A 83 -5.87 9.37 1.95
C GLY A 83 -6.29 8.33 2.99
N LEU A 84 -5.82 8.49 4.22
CA LEU A 84 -6.17 7.60 5.34
C LEU A 84 -7.66 7.70 5.71
N GLN A 85 -8.26 8.89 5.64
CA GLN A 85 -9.71 9.05 5.85
C GLN A 85 -10.52 8.24 4.85
N ARG A 86 -10.10 8.19 3.57
CA ARG A 86 -10.78 7.36 2.55
C ARG A 86 -10.65 5.86 2.82
N LEU A 87 -9.60 5.42 3.51
CA LEU A 87 -9.40 4.02 3.86
C LEU A 87 -10.23 3.57 5.06
N LYS A 88 -10.75 4.51 5.85
CA LYS A 88 -11.55 4.20 7.06
C LYS A 88 -12.80 3.38 6.75
N ASP A 89 -13.49 3.72 5.66
CA ASP A 89 -14.76 3.10 5.25
C ASP A 89 -14.56 2.18 4.03
N PHE A 90 -13.35 1.65 3.83
CA PHE A 90 -13.03 0.85 2.66
C PHE A 90 -13.74 -0.52 2.73
N PRO A 91 -14.53 -0.93 1.71
CA PRO A 91 -15.52 -2.01 1.83
C PRO A 91 -14.93 -3.43 1.83
N ARG A 92 -13.61 -3.57 1.67
CA ARG A 92 -12.91 -4.86 1.58
C ARG A 92 -11.61 -4.81 2.38
N PRO A 93 -11.09 -5.95 2.86
CA PRO A 93 -9.74 -5.99 3.43
C PRO A 93 -8.72 -5.37 2.46
N PHE A 94 -7.85 -4.51 2.97
CA PHE A 94 -6.80 -3.85 2.17
C PHE A 94 -5.49 -3.91 2.92
N TRP A 95 -4.40 -3.94 2.17
CA TRP A 95 -3.05 -3.80 2.72
C TRP A 95 -2.46 -2.47 2.29
N LEU A 96 -2.08 -1.63 3.26
CA LEU A 96 -1.36 -0.39 2.99
C LEU A 96 0.12 -0.60 3.31
N ALA A 97 0.97 -0.55 2.29
CA ALA A 97 2.41 -0.68 2.44
C ALA A 97 3.08 0.68 2.68
N LEU A 98 3.92 0.74 3.71
CA LEU A 98 4.78 1.86 4.04
C LEU A 98 6.22 1.36 4.09
N PHE A 99 7.02 1.77 3.10
CA PHE A 99 8.44 1.50 3.05
C PHE A 99 9.20 2.69 3.67
N VAL A 100 9.97 2.42 4.72
CA VAL A 100 10.72 3.41 5.51
C VAL A 100 12.20 3.39 5.15
#